data_AF-A0A2N2L6G7-F1
#
_entry.id   AF-A0A2N2L6G7-F1
#
_cell.length_a   1.000
_cell.length_b   1.000
_cell.length_c   1.000
_cell.angle_alpha   90.00
_cell.angle_beta   90.00
_cell.angle_gamma   90.00
#
_symmetry.space_group_name_H-M   'P 1'
#
loop_
_entity.id
_entity.type
_entity.pdbx_description
1 polymer ?
#
loop_
_entity_poly.entity_id
_entity_poly.type
_entity_poly.pdbx_seq_one_letter_code
_entity_poly.pdbx_strand_id
1 'polypeptide(L)'
;MDFLNPIIVQIALDIVLFAAIIILLWRINANIKNPPLDAHQRMTAELKSLIIESQVNADLFLKAMEQSRLALKEIALELEVKEKRVKTILEKTKREEEISDAKAANNDNSFSLSKYSEVTNLINKGYGEEETARLTGFSQAEIGLIVDLSRVKP
;
A
#
# COMPACT_ATOMS: atom_id res chain seq x y z
N MET A 1 -78.41 -58.69 46.22
CA MET A 1 -77.29 -57.88 45.70
C MET A 1 -77.88 -57.02 44.61
N ASP A 2 -78.39 -55.86 45.03
CA ASP A 2 -79.26 -55.01 44.22
C ASP A 2 -78.53 -54.53 42.98
N PHE A 3 -79.16 -54.82 41.84
CA PHE A 3 -78.69 -54.39 40.54
C PHE A 3 -78.67 -52.87 40.53
N LEU A 4 -77.46 -52.32 40.55
CA LEU A 4 -77.16 -50.92 40.29
C LEU A 4 -78.03 -50.45 39.12
N ASN A 5 -78.94 -49.53 39.42
CA ASN A 5 -79.87 -48.97 38.47
C ASN A 5 -79.08 -48.50 37.23
N PRO A 6 -79.41 -48.96 36.01
CA PRO A 6 -78.62 -48.68 34.81
C PRO A 6 -78.46 -47.17 34.58
N ILE A 7 -79.44 -46.38 35.02
CA ILE A 7 -79.44 -44.91 34.99
C ILE A 7 -78.33 -44.33 35.89
N ILE A 8 -78.12 -44.88 37.08
CA ILE A 8 -77.08 -44.40 38.02
C ILE A 8 -75.69 -44.69 37.46
N VAL A 9 -75.51 -45.86 36.83
CA VAL A 9 -74.24 -46.24 36.20
C VAL A 9 -73.94 -45.33 35.00
N GLN A 10 -74.95 -45.00 34.19
CA GLN A 10 -74.78 -44.06 33.08
C GLN A 10 -74.41 -42.65 33.55
N ILE A 11 -75.08 -42.14 34.59
CA ILE A 11 -74.75 -40.82 35.18
C ILE A 11 -73.33 -40.82 35.75
N ALA A 12 -72.92 -41.89 36.44
CA ALA A 12 -71.57 -42.00 36.97
C ALA A 12 -70.51 -42.01 35.87
N LEU A 13 -70.78 -42.71 34.75
CA LEU A 13 -69.89 -42.76 33.59
C LEU A 13 -69.71 -41.37 32.95
N ASP A 14 -70.81 -40.61 32.82
CA ASP A 14 -70.78 -39.28 32.22
C ASP A 14 -70.02 -38.27 33.10
N ILE A 15 -70.19 -38.36 34.43
CA ILE A 15 -69.41 -37.55 35.39
C ILE A 15 -67.91 -37.87 35.29
N VAL A 16 -67.54 -39.15 35.17
CA VAL A 16 -66.14 -39.56 35.00
C VAL A 16 -65.57 -39.04 33.68
N LEU A 17 -66.34 -39.12 32.59
CA LEU A 17 -65.93 -38.59 31.29
C LEU A 17 -65.72 -37.07 31.35
N PHE A 18 -66.66 -36.36 31.98
CA PHE A 18 -66.57 -34.91 32.16
C PHE A 18 -65.37 -34.50 33.02
N ALA A 19 -65.11 -35.22 34.12
CA ALA A 19 -63.93 -35.01 34.94
C ALA A 19 -62.63 -35.28 34.17
N ALA A 20 -62.60 -36.32 33.33
CA ALA A 20 -61.44 -36.62 32.48
C ALA A 20 -61.17 -35.50 31.46
N ILE A 21 -62.23 -34.93 30.86
CA ILE A 21 -62.12 -33.78 29.96
C ILE A 21 -61.58 -32.56 30.70
N ILE A 22 -62.09 -32.26 31.89
CA ILE A 22 -61.58 -31.14 32.71
C ILE A 22 -60.11 -31.33 33.06
N ILE A 23 -59.70 -32.55 33.47
CA ILE A 23 -58.30 -32.85 33.79
C ILE A 23 -57.43 -32.71 32.53
N LEU A 24 -57.90 -33.13 31.36
CA LEU A 24 -57.18 -32.97 30.10
C LEU A 24 -56.98 -31.49 29.75
N LEU A 25 -58.05 -30.68 29.83
CA LEU A 25 -57.97 -29.23 29.60
C LEU A 25 -57.07 -28.55 30.64
N TRP A 26 -57.17 -28.94 31.91
CA TRP A 26 -56.34 -28.36 32.96
C TRP A 26 -54.88 -28.73 32.79
N ARG A 27 -54.58 -29.99 32.41
CA ARG A 27 -53.22 -30.45 32.12
C ARG A 27 -52.64 -29.75 30.90
N ILE A 28 -53.43 -29.58 29.83
CA ILE A 28 -53.01 -28.84 28.63
C ILE A 28 -52.77 -27.36 28.98
N ASN A 29 -53.70 -26.72 29.70
CA ASN A 29 -53.56 -25.31 30.09
C ASN A 29 -52.40 -25.09 31.09
N ALA A 30 -52.17 -26.03 32.02
CA ALA A 30 -51.03 -25.99 32.93
C ALA A 30 -49.70 -26.24 32.20
N ASN A 31 -49.70 -27.11 31.20
CA ASN A 31 -48.53 -27.36 30.34
C ASN A 31 -48.26 -26.20 29.36
N ILE A 32 -49.29 -25.42 28.98
CA ILE A 32 -49.20 -24.18 28.19
C ILE A 32 -48.93 -22.94 29.07
N LYS A 33 -49.19 -23.00 30.38
CA LYS A 33 -48.66 -22.00 31.34
C LYS A 33 -47.20 -22.26 31.71
N ASN A 34 -46.71 -23.50 31.59
CA ASN A 34 -45.33 -23.89 31.82
C ASN A 34 -44.54 -24.38 30.58
N PRO A 35 -44.76 -23.87 29.34
CA PRO A 35 -43.85 -24.14 28.25
C PRO A 35 -42.55 -23.36 28.52
N PRO A 36 -41.46 -23.67 27.82
CA PRO A 36 -40.21 -22.92 27.90
C PRO A 36 -40.34 -21.50 27.28
N LEU A 37 -41.43 -20.78 27.56
CA LEU A 37 -41.63 -19.38 27.20
C LEU A 37 -40.50 -18.53 27.78
N ASP A 38 -40.03 -18.89 28.99
CA ASP A 38 -38.83 -18.31 29.60
C ASP A 38 -37.56 -18.65 28.81
N ALA A 39 -37.42 -19.86 28.25
CA ALA A 39 -36.23 -20.22 27.47
C ALA A 39 -36.21 -19.51 26.12
N HIS A 40 -37.37 -19.37 25.45
CA HIS A 40 -37.49 -18.59 24.23
C HIS A 40 -37.31 -17.09 24.47
N GLN A 41 -37.82 -16.54 25.58
CA GLN A 41 -37.56 -15.16 25.96
C GLN A 41 -36.08 -14.91 26.30
N ARG A 42 -35.42 -15.84 26.99
CA ARG A 42 -33.98 -15.76 27.26
C ARG A 42 -33.14 -15.88 26.00
N MET A 43 -33.45 -16.84 25.11
CA MET A 43 -32.76 -16.96 23.82
C MET A 43 -32.94 -15.73 22.93
N THR A 44 -34.15 -15.14 22.91
CA THR A 44 -34.38 -13.91 22.13
C THR A 44 -33.72 -12.69 22.76
N ALA A 45 -33.62 -12.62 24.10
CA ALA A 45 -32.87 -11.59 24.79
C ALA A 45 -31.36 -11.69 24.54
N GLU A 46 -30.79 -12.90 24.56
CA GLU A 46 -29.39 -13.18 24.25
C GLU A 46 -29.06 -12.89 22.78
N LEU A 47 -29.94 -13.28 21.84
CA LEU A 47 -29.79 -12.88 20.43
C LEU A 47 -29.81 -11.36 20.27
N LYS A 48 -30.71 -10.68 20.99
CA LYS A 48 -30.81 -9.22 20.92
C LYS A 48 -29.56 -8.55 21.49
N SER A 49 -29.00 -9.05 22.58
CA SER A 49 -27.73 -8.53 23.13
C SER A 49 -26.57 -8.78 22.19
N LEU A 50 -26.47 -9.97 21.58
CA LEU A 50 -25.46 -10.30 20.57
C LEU A 50 -25.56 -9.41 19.32
N ILE A 51 -26.76 -9.08 18.87
CA ILE A 51 -26.97 -8.16 17.74
C ILE A 51 -26.55 -6.73 18.11
N ILE A 52 -26.87 -6.27 19.32
CA ILE A 52 -26.45 -4.94 19.79
C ILE A 52 -24.92 -4.88 19.92
N GLU A 53 -24.31 -5.91 20.48
CA GLU A 53 -22.85 -6.01 20.60
C GLU A 53 -22.17 -6.07 19.23
N SER A 54 -22.75 -6.80 18.27
CA SER A 54 -22.29 -6.84 16.88
C SER A 54 -22.42 -5.48 16.18
N GLN A 55 -23.51 -4.75 16.40
CA GLN A 55 -23.70 -3.40 15.87
C GLN A 55 -22.67 -2.41 16.43
N VAL A 56 -22.42 -2.46 17.75
CA VAL A 56 -21.40 -1.62 18.39
C VAL A 56 -20.00 -1.93 17.84
N ASN A 57 -19.68 -3.21 17.63
CA ASN A 57 -18.42 -3.61 17.02
C ASN A 57 -18.34 -3.23 15.54
N ALA A 58 -19.45 -3.25 14.80
CA ALA A 58 -19.50 -2.81 13.41
C ALA A 58 -19.29 -1.29 13.30
N ASP A 59 -19.86 -0.50 14.21
CA ASP A 59 -19.64 0.95 14.27
C ASP A 59 -18.20 1.29 14.66
N LEU A 60 -17.62 0.56 15.63
CA LEU A 60 -16.20 0.69 15.98
C LEU A 60 -15.29 0.31 14.81
N PHE A 61 -15.62 -0.76 14.07
CA PHE A 61 -14.90 -1.16 12.87
C PHE A 61 -14.98 -0.11 11.77
N LEU A 62 -16.17 0.43 11.49
CA LEU A 62 -16.35 1.52 10.52
C LEU A 62 -15.54 2.76 10.90
N LYS A 63 -15.55 3.13 12.19
CA LYS A 63 -14.77 4.26 12.69
C LYS A 63 -13.26 4.01 12.56
N ALA A 64 -12.79 2.81 12.88
CA ALA A 64 -11.40 2.43 12.68
C ALA A 64 -11.01 2.41 11.19
N MET A 65 -11.93 2.02 10.30
CA MET A 65 -11.73 2.04 8.86
C MET A 65 -11.69 3.46 8.28
N GLU A 66 -12.49 4.37 8.82
CA GLU A 66 -12.44 5.78 8.43
C GLU A 66 -11.12 6.43 8.88
N GLN A 67 -10.68 6.13 10.10
CA GLN A 67 -9.36 6.56 10.60
C GLN A 67 -8.21 5.96 9.77
N SER A 68 -8.28 4.69 9.39
CA SER A 68 -7.26 4.08 8.55
C SER A 68 -7.25 4.67 7.14
N ARG A 69 -8.42 5.03 6.58
CA ARG A 69 -8.52 5.74 5.30
C ARG A 69 -7.85 7.11 5.36
N LEU A 70 -8.04 7.85 6.45
CA LEU A 70 -7.38 9.14 6.66
C LEU A 70 -5.87 8.98 6.78
N ALA A 71 -5.39 8.01 7.56
CA ALA A 71 -3.96 7.72 7.70
C ALA A 71 -3.33 7.32 6.36
N LEU A 72 -3.99 6.47 5.56
CA LEU A 72 -3.50 6.10 4.23
C LEU A 72 -3.43 7.29 3.28
N LYS A 73 -4.39 8.22 3.36
CA LYS A 73 -4.37 9.44 2.57
C LYS A 73 -3.20 10.36 2.94
N GLU A 74 -2.91 10.47 4.24
CA GLU A 74 -1.77 11.23 4.75
C GLU A 74 -0.43 10.59 4.30
N ILE A 75 -0.30 9.27 4.43
CA ILE A 75 0.87 8.52 3.96
C ILE A 75 1.07 8.70 2.45
N ALA A 76 0.00 8.63 1.65
CA ALA A 76 0.08 8.84 0.21
C ALA A 76 0.57 10.24 -0.15
N LEU A 77 0.09 11.27 0.55
CA LEU A 77 0.51 12.66 0.34
C LEU A 77 1.98 12.86 0.73
N GLU A 78 2.40 12.30 1.87
CA GLU A 78 3.80 12.34 2.30
C GLU A 78 4.71 11.62 1.29
N LEU A 79 4.27 10.49 0.75
CA LEU A 79 4.99 9.75 -0.29
C LEU A 79 5.14 10.58 -1.57
N GLU A 80 4.06 11.24 -2.02
CA GLU A 80 4.09 12.11 -3.21
C GLU A 80 5.06 13.29 -3.02
N VAL A 81 5.07 13.91 -1.83
CA VAL A 81 6.02 14.99 -1.51
C VAL A 81 7.46 14.47 -1.51
N LYS A 82 7.71 13.29 -0.93
CA LYS A 82 9.03 12.65 -0.95
C LYS A 82 9.47 12.30 -2.36
N GLU A 83 8.58 11.76 -3.19
CA GLU A 83 8.85 11.45 -4.60
C GLU A 83 9.21 12.72 -5.38
N LYS A 84 8.42 13.79 -5.26
CA LYS A 84 8.73 15.08 -5.91
C LYS A 84 10.08 15.64 -5.48
N ARG A 85 10.41 15.54 -4.18
CA ARG A 85 11.72 15.99 -3.67
C ARG A 85 12.86 15.18 -4.28
N VAL A 86 12.75 13.85 -4.29
CA VAL A 86 13.77 12.96 -4.86
C VAL A 86 13.94 13.24 -6.35
N LYS A 87 12.82 13.34 -7.09
CA LYS A 87 12.84 13.67 -8.53
C LYS A 87 13.50 15.02 -8.80
N THR A 88 13.20 16.04 -7.98
CA THR A 88 13.82 17.37 -8.11
C THR A 88 15.33 17.32 -7.88
N ILE A 89 15.79 16.55 -6.90
CA ILE A 89 17.23 16.38 -6.63
C ILE A 89 17.89 15.69 -7.83
N LEU A 90 17.30 14.61 -8.33
CA LEU A 90 17.84 13.84 -9.45
C LEU A 90 17.90 14.67 -10.74
N GLU A 91 16.88 15.49 -11.01
CA GLU A 91 16.88 16.44 -12.13
C GLU A 91 17.93 17.54 -11.98
N LYS A 92 18.18 18.04 -10.75
CA LYS A 92 19.23 19.02 -10.49
C LYS A 92 20.62 18.42 -10.71
N THR A 93 20.88 17.24 -10.16
CA THR A 93 22.16 16.54 -10.35
C THR A 93 22.41 16.25 -11.82
N LYS A 94 21.41 15.77 -12.56
CA LYS A 94 21.55 15.52 -14.01
C LYS A 94 21.87 16.79 -14.79
N ARG A 95 21.23 17.93 -14.47
CA ARG A 95 21.56 19.21 -15.12
C ARG A 95 22.96 19.69 -14.76
N GLU A 96 23.40 19.50 -13.52
CA GLU A 96 24.75 19.87 -13.09
C GLU A 96 25.82 19.02 -13.77
N GLU A 97 25.57 17.72 -13.98
CA GLU A 97 26.41 16.83 -14.78
C GLU A 97 26.46 17.26 -16.26
N GLU A 98 25.31 17.49 -16.90
CA GLU A 98 25.26 17.94 -18.30
C GLU A 98 25.98 19.27 -18.53
N ILE A 99 25.87 20.22 -17.58
CA ILE A 99 26.57 21.51 -17.65
C ILE A 99 28.08 21.35 -17.41
N SER A 100 28.47 20.43 -16.53
CA SER A 100 29.88 20.17 -16.22
C SER A 100 30.58 19.45 -17.38
N ASP A 101 29.94 18.45 -17.98
CA ASP A 101 30.44 17.74 -19.15
C ASP A 101 30.53 18.65 -20.39
N ALA A 102 29.52 19.50 -20.63
CA ALA A 102 29.55 20.45 -21.72
C ALA A 102 30.64 21.52 -21.55
N LYS A 103 30.93 21.95 -20.32
CA LYS A 103 32.03 22.90 -20.04
C LYS A 103 33.40 22.24 -20.09
N ALA A 104 33.55 21.02 -19.59
CA ALA A 104 34.80 20.27 -19.65
C ALA A 104 35.19 19.95 -21.09
N ALA A 105 34.26 19.43 -21.90
CA ALA A 105 34.50 19.08 -23.30
C ALA A 105 34.86 20.31 -24.17
N ASN A 106 34.28 21.48 -23.90
CA ASN A 106 34.53 22.67 -24.71
C ASN A 106 35.84 23.39 -24.32
N ASN A 107 36.20 23.37 -23.03
CA ASN A 107 37.42 24.02 -22.54
C ASN A 107 38.68 23.21 -22.87
N ASP A 108 38.63 21.88 -22.75
CA ASP A 108 39.78 21.02 -23.09
C ASP A 108 40.08 21.03 -24.60
N ASN A 109 39.04 21.00 -25.45
CA ASN A 109 39.25 21.05 -26.90
C ASN A 109 39.78 22.41 -27.35
N SER A 110 39.29 23.54 -26.82
CA SER A 110 39.78 24.86 -27.22
C SER A 110 41.21 25.10 -26.76
N PHE A 111 41.58 24.67 -25.56
CA PHE A 111 42.92 24.84 -25.02
C PHE A 111 43.94 23.94 -25.73
N SER A 112 43.61 22.66 -25.94
CA SER A 112 44.49 21.71 -26.63
C SER A 112 44.73 22.08 -28.10
N LEU A 113 43.70 22.52 -28.82
CA LEU A 113 43.83 22.93 -30.23
C LEU A 113 44.80 24.11 -30.41
N SER A 114 44.76 25.08 -29.49
CA SER A 114 45.68 26.22 -29.50
C SER A 114 47.14 25.79 -29.29
N LYS A 115 47.39 24.87 -28.35
CA LYS A 115 48.73 24.33 -28.09
C LYS A 115 49.26 23.46 -29.24
N TYR A 116 48.42 22.68 -29.90
CA TYR A 116 48.83 21.91 -31.09
C TYR A 116 49.18 22.82 -32.28
N SER A 117 48.45 23.93 -32.44
CA SER A 117 48.78 24.94 -33.44
C SER A 117 50.11 25.66 -33.13
N GLU A 118 50.47 25.80 -31.86
CA GLU A 118 51.75 26.37 -31.43
C GLU A 118 52.92 25.43 -31.75
N VAL A 119 52.77 24.13 -31.47
CA VAL A 119 53.77 23.09 -31.84
C VAL A 119 54.04 23.08 -33.34
N THR A 120 52.99 23.06 -34.17
CA THR A 120 53.13 23.05 -35.63
C THR A 120 53.78 24.34 -36.15
N ASN A 121 53.50 25.49 -35.56
CA ASN A 121 54.16 26.76 -35.91
C ASN A 121 55.66 26.77 -35.56
N LEU A 122 56.06 26.17 -34.44
CA LEU A 122 57.47 26.07 -34.06
C LEU A 122 58.24 25.13 -34.99
N ILE A 123 57.68 23.98 -35.33
CA ILE A 123 58.29 23.05 -36.29
C ILE A 123 58.42 23.70 -37.67
N ASN A 124 57.41 24.44 -38.13
CA ASN A 124 57.46 25.17 -39.42
C ASN A 124 58.51 26.30 -39.43
N LYS A 125 58.88 26.85 -38.27
CA LYS A 125 59.96 27.84 -38.13
C LYS A 125 61.36 27.21 -38.08
N GLY A 126 61.46 25.87 -38.16
CA GLY A 126 62.72 25.13 -38.19
C GLY A 126 63.27 24.74 -36.81
N TYR A 127 62.47 24.85 -35.75
CA TYR A 127 62.85 24.37 -34.42
C TYR A 127 62.88 22.83 -34.38
N GLY A 128 63.84 22.27 -33.65
CA GLY A 128 63.92 20.82 -33.42
C GLY A 128 62.81 20.31 -32.50
N GLU A 129 62.51 19.02 -32.56
CA GLU A 129 61.50 18.37 -31.72
C GLU A 129 61.82 18.49 -30.22
N GLU A 130 63.10 18.37 -29.85
CA GLU A 130 63.55 18.51 -28.46
C GLU A 130 63.38 19.95 -27.93
N GLU A 131 63.64 20.95 -28.77
CA GLU A 131 63.50 22.35 -28.40
C GLU A 131 62.04 22.77 -28.29
N THR A 132 61.21 22.26 -29.21
CA THR A 132 59.76 22.44 -29.17
C THR A 132 59.16 21.79 -27.92
N ALA A 133 59.63 20.60 -27.51
CA ALA A 133 59.22 19.92 -26.27
C ALA A 133 59.42 20.78 -25.03
N ARG A 134 60.61 21.41 -24.95
CA ARG A 134 60.96 22.30 -23.84
C ARG A 134 60.10 23.57 -23.80
N LEU A 135 59.72 24.10 -24.96
CA LEU A 135 58.95 25.35 -25.07
C LEU A 135 57.45 25.15 -24.84
N THR A 136 56.86 24.07 -25.37
CA THR A 136 55.41 23.82 -25.29
C THR A 136 55.01 22.95 -24.10
N GLY A 137 55.99 22.32 -23.43
CA GLY A 137 55.78 21.42 -22.30
C GLY A 137 55.22 20.05 -22.69
N PHE A 138 55.23 19.72 -23.98
CA PHE A 138 54.90 18.39 -24.49
C PHE A 138 56.13 17.49 -24.44
N SER A 139 55.93 16.18 -24.34
CA SER A 139 57.00 15.22 -24.53
C SER A 139 57.44 15.17 -26.00
N GLN A 140 58.69 14.77 -26.23
CA GLN A 140 59.23 14.61 -27.58
C GLN A 140 58.39 13.62 -28.42
N ALA A 141 57.88 12.55 -27.79
CA ALA A 141 57.01 11.57 -28.44
C ALA A 141 55.65 12.17 -28.86
N GLU A 142 55.06 13.04 -28.03
CA GLU A 142 53.81 13.73 -28.37
C GLU A 142 54.01 14.71 -29.54
N ILE A 143 55.16 15.38 -29.61
CA ILE A 143 55.48 16.29 -30.73
C ILE A 143 55.62 15.53 -32.03
N GLY A 144 56.35 14.41 -32.04
CA GLY A 144 56.44 13.55 -33.23
C GLY A 144 55.06 13.12 -33.71
N LEU A 145 54.19 12.71 -32.79
CA LEU A 145 52.81 12.33 -33.12
C LEU A 145 51.98 13.49 -33.70
N ILE A 146 52.08 14.69 -33.14
CA ILE A 146 51.39 15.89 -33.63
C ILE A 146 51.87 16.24 -35.05
N VAL A 147 53.18 16.16 -35.31
CA VAL A 147 53.78 16.42 -36.62
C VAL A 147 53.32 15.37 -37.63
N ASP A 148 53.33 14.09 -37.28
CA ASP A 148 52.87 13.01 -38.15
C ASP A 148 51.38 13.15 -38.50
N LEU A 149 50.53 13.45 -37.51
CA LEU A 149 49.11 13.71 -37.72
C LEU A 149 48.87 14.92 -38.63
N SER A 150 49.69 15.97 -38.50
CA SER A 150 49.61 17.17 -39.35
C SER A 150 49.98 16.90 -40.82
N ARG A 151 50.79 15.86 -41.08
CA ARG A 151 51.18 15.44 -42.45
C ARG A 151 50.17 14.51 -43.09
N VAL A 152 49.40 13.77 -42.28
CA VAL A 152 48.42 12.77 -42.75
C VAL A 152 47.03 13.38 -42.99
N LYS A 153 46.72 14.53 -42.38
CA LYS A 153 45.45 15.23 -42.57
C LYS A 153 45.52 16.10 -43.85
N PRO A 154 44.75 15.82 -44.92
CA PRO A 154 44.60 16.72 -46.06
C PRO A 154 43.83 17.99 -45.69
#